data_AF-A0A968MTH8-F1
#
_entry.id   AF-A0A968MTH8-F1
#
_cell.length_a   1.000
_cell.length_b   1.000
_cell.length_c   1.000
_cell.angle_alpha   90.00
_cell.angle_beta   90.00
_cell.angle_gamma   90.00
#
_symmetry.space_group_name_H-M   'P 1'
#
loop_
_entity.id
_entity.type
_entity.pdbx_description
1 polymer ?
#
loop_
_entity_poly.entity_id
_entity_poly.type
_entity_poly.pdbx_seq_one_letter_code
_entity_poly.pdbx_strand_id
1 'polypeptide(L)'
;MFYDNSTVIREINGTLYNALGIVVSKLKKSDIKDYSAFSDYTIFSDSRVKTAGTFVKVYPYTIEYEYSVEENGVISFDTWLPQYDYKIAVQSSWLEFTTPESIPFRYKNLNISDSVVTRKNGNNTSYIWQVKT
;
A
#
# COMPACT_ATOMS: atom_id res chain seq x y z
N MET A 1 -7.23 -6.20 0.43
CA MET A 1 -6.63 -5.67 1.67
C MET A 1 -7.37 -6.24 2.87
N PHE A 2 -6.66 -6.90 3.78
CA PHE A 2 -7.20 -7.35 5.07
C PHE A 2 -7.26 -6.18 6.05
N TYR A 3 -8.28 -6.12 6.88
CA TYR A 3 -8.44 -5.12 7.93
C TYR A 3 -9.34 -5.66 9.05
N ASP A 4 -9.25 -5.09 10.24
CA ASP A 4 -10.12 -5.39 11.38
C ASP A 4 -10.78 -4.11 11.94
N ASN A 5 -11.48 -4.22 13.08
CA ASN A 5 -12.16 -3.07 13.70
C ASN A 5 -11.23 -1.93 14.14
N SER A 6 -9.93 -2.19 14.31
CA SER A 6 -8.93 -1.17 14.66
C SER A 6 -8.34 -0.45 13.44
N THR A 7 -8.62 -0.94 12.23
CA THR A 7 -8.12 -0.43 10.95
C THR A 7 -9.24 0.24 10.15
N VAL A 8 -9.14 1.56 9.96
CA VAL A 8 -10.06 2.34 9.13
C VAL A 8 -9.44 2.57 7.76
N ILE A 9 -10.05 1.99 6.71
CA ILE A 9 -9.68 2.30 5.33
C ILE A 9 -10.46 3.54 4.88
N ARG A 10 -9.76 4.66 4.65
CA ARG A 10 -10.38 5.98 4.39
C ARG A 10 -10.69 6.18 2.92
N GLU A 11 -9.69 6.01 2.06
CA GLU A 11 -9.82 6.21 0.62
C GLU A 11 -9.27 5.01 -0.14
N ILE A 12 -9.94 4.66 -1.24
CA ILE A 12 -9.48 3.66 -2.21
C ILE A 12 -9.82 4.24 -3.58
N ASN A 13 -8.79 4.59 -4.33
CA ASN A 13 -8.86 5.07 -5.70
C ASN A 13 -8.19 4.06 -6.63
N GLY A 14 -8.64 4.02 -7.87
CA GLY A 14 -7.97 3.24 -8.89
C GLY A 14 -8.29 3.74 -10.28
N THR A 15 -7.31 3.69 -11.17
CA THR A 15 -7.42 4.12 -12.56
C THR A 15 -6.82 3.07 -13.48
N LEU A 16 -7.57 2.68 -14.51
CA LEU A 16 -7.11 1.79 -15.58
C LEU A 16 -6.74 2.63 -16.79
N TYR A 17 -5.55 2.39 -17.33
CA TYR A 17 -5.05 3.00 -18.56
C TYR A 17 -4.83 1.94 -19.63
N ASN A 18 -5.05 2.31 -20.90
CA ASN A 18 -4.71 1.45 -22.04
C ASN A 18 -3.21 1.52 -22.38
N ALA A 19 -2.80 0.77 -23.41
CA ALA A 19 -1.41 0.75 -23.90
C ALA A 19 -0.84 2.12 -24.30
N LEU A 20 -1.69 3.12 -24.58
CA LEU A 20 -1.29 4.49 -24.92
C LEU A 20 -1.27 5.43 -23.70
N GLY A 21 -1.55 4.92 -22.49
CA GLY A 21 -1.65 5.72 -21.27
C GLY A 21 -2.96 6.51 -21.16
N ILE A 22 -3.98 6.20 -21.96
CA ILE A 22 -5.28 6.88 -21.91
C ILE A 22 -6.18 6.19 -20.88
N VAL A 23 -6.84 6.98 -20.03
CA VAL A 23 -7.79 6.49 -19.01
C VAL A 23 -8.96 5.77 -19.69
N VAL A 24 -9.13 4.49 -19.35
CA VAL A 24 -10.23 3.62 -19.82
C VAL A 24 -11.35 3.58 -18.79
N SER A 25 -11.01 3.50 -17.51
CA SER A 25 -11.99 3.45 -16.42
C SER A 25 -11.38 3.90 -15.11
N LYS A 26 -12.22 4.41 -14.20
CA LYS A 26 -11.86 4.66 -12.80
C LYS A 26 -12.66 3.73 -11.90
N LEU A 27 -12.03 3.27 -10.83
CA LEU A 27 -12.64 2.44 -9.81
C LEU A 27 -13.80 3.20 -9.18
N LYS A 28 -15.00 2.61 -9.23
CA LYS A 28 -16.16 3.17 -8.53
C LYS A 28 -16.25 2.55 -7.14
N LYS A 29 -16.83 3.27 -6.19
CA LYS A 29 -17.12 2.73 -4.85
C LYS A 29 -17.96 1.45 -4.91
N SER A 30 -18.84 1.33 -5.90
CA SER A 30 -19.64 0.11 -6.16
C SER A 30 -18.81 -1.12 -6.51
N ASP A 31 -17.59 -0.94 -7.02
CA ASP A 31 -16.73 -2.02 -7.50
C ASP A 31 -15.83 -2.55 -6.37
N ILE A 32 -15.83 -1.88 -5.22
CA ILE A 32 -15.14 -2.29 -4.01
C ILE A 32 -16.06 -3.24 -3.24
N LYS A 33 -15.70 -4.52 -3.27
CA LYS A 33 -16.43 -5.56 -2.55
C LYS A 33 -15.78 -5.79 -1.19
N ASP A 34 -16.62 -5.97 -0.18
CA ASP A 34 -16.23 -6.18 1.20
C ASP A 34 -16.67 -7.58 1.62
N TYR A 35 -15.69 -8.44 1.89
CA TYR A 35 -15.87 -9.83 2.27
C TYR A 35 -15.41 -10.04 3.70
N SER A 36 -16.03 -10.98 4.41
CA SER A 36 -15.45 -11.44 5.67
C SER A 36 -14.28 -12.38 5.39
N ALA A 37 -13.24 -12.30 6.20
CA ALA A 37 -11.99 -13.04 6.00
C ALA A 37 -11.92 -14.31 6.89
N PHE A 38 -13.05 -14.97 7.16
CA PHE A 38 -13.09 -16.22 7.90
C PHE A 38 -13.25 -17.45 6.99
N SER A 39 -12.75 -18.59 7.46
CA SER A 39 -13.11 -19.92 6.99
C SER A 39 -14.34 -20.43 7.75
N ASP A 40 -15.07 -21.40 7.17
CA ASP A 40 -16.36 -21.94 7.64
C ASP A 40 -16.40 -22.48 9.10
N TYR A 41 -15.27 -22.48 9.80
CA TYR A 41 -15.11 -23.02 11.17
C TYR A 41 -14.83 -21.94 12.24
N THR A 42 -14.71 -20.66 11.86
CA THR A 42 -14.44 -19.56 12.81
C THR A 42 -15.72 -18.78 13.10
N ILE A 43 -16.26 -18.94 14.30
CA ILE A 43 -17.56 -18.38 14.74
C ILE A 43 -17.47 -16.89 15.16
N PHE A 44 -16.27 -16.40 15.47
CA PHE A 44 -16.03 -14.99 15.82
C PHE A 44 -14.69 -14.53 15.24
N SER A 45 -14.74 -13.62 14.26
CA SER A 45 -13.57 -12.91 13.75
C SER A 45 -14.01 -11.57 13.17
N ASP A 46 -13.31 -10.50 13.56
CA ASP A 46 -13.52 -9.15 13.04
C ASP A 46 -12.71 -8.89 11.75
N SER A 47 -11.98 -9.89 11.25
CA SER A 47 -11.15 -9.77 10.06
C SER A 47 -12.01 -9.73 8.79
N ARG A 48 -11.79 -8.70 7.97
CA ARG A 48 -12.49 -8.44 6.71
C ARG A 48 -11.50 -8.16 5.59
N VAL A 49 -11.93 -8.35 4.35
CA VAL A 49 -11.15 -8.10 3.15
C VAL A 49 -11.92 -7.21 2.19
N LYS A 50 -11.31 -6.09 1.80
CA LYS A 50 -11.77 -5.33 0.62
C LYS A 50 -11.03 -5.80 -0.63
N THR A 51 -11.79 -6.12 -1.67
CA THR A 51 -11.27 -6.43 -3.01
C THR A 51 -11.79 -5.44 -4.03
N ALA A 52 -10.92 -4.88 -4.85
CA ALA A 52 -11.26 -4.12 -6.03
C ALA A 52 -10.85 -4.94 -7.24
N GLY A 53 -11.81 -5.28 -8.09
CA GLY A 53 -11.55 -6.01 -9.32
C GLY A 53 -11.89 -5.15 -10.53
N THR A 54 -10.98 -5.06 -11.50
CA THR A 54 -11.29 -4.53 -12.83
C THR A 54 -11.11 -5.63 -13.86
N PHE A 55 -12.09 -5.81 -14.73
CA PHE A 55 -12.00 -6.76 -15.84
C PHE A 55 -11.31 -6.08 -17.02
N VAL A 56 -10.08 -6.49 -17.33
CA VAL A 56 -9.34 -5.97 -18.48
C VAL A 56 -9.31 -7.04 -19.58
N LYS A 57 -9.76 -6.68 -20.78
CA LYS A 57 -9.82 -7.58 -21.95
C LYS A 57 -8.68 -7.37 -22.94
N VAL A 58 -7.94 -6.27 -22.83
CA VAL A 58 -6.94 -5.83 -23.81
C VAL A 58 -5.61 -5.58 -23.13
N TYR A 59 -4.55 -6.20 -23.62
CA TYR A 59 -3.17 -6.05 -23.15
C TYR A 59 -2.33 -5.27 -24.19
N PRO A 60 -1.28 -4.55 -23.77
CA PRO A 60 -0.91 -4.23 -22.39
C PRO A 60 -1.79 -3.13 -21.79
N TYR A 61 -1.85 -3.08 -20.45
CA TYR A 61 -2.59 -2.07 -19.70
C TYR A 61 -1.83 -1.69 -18.42
N THR A 62 -2.18 -0.54 -17.84
CA THR A 62 -1.62 -0.08 -16.56
C THR A 62 -2.75 0.11 -15.55
N ILE A 63 -2.58 -0.44 -14.35
CA ILE A 63 -3.47 -0.18 -13.22
C ILE A 63 -2.72 0.70 -12.22
N GLU A 64 -3.31 1.84 -11.90
CA GLU A 64 -2.93 2.69 -10.78
C GLU A 64 -3.95 2.47 -9.66
N TYR A 65 -3.47 2.37 -8.43
CA TYR A 65 -4.32 2.34 -7.25
C TYR A 65 -3.65 3.11 -6.13
N GLU A 66 -4.48 3.75 -5.31
CA GLU A 66 -4.05 4.52 -4.15
C GLU A 66 -5.04 4.25 -3.02
N TYR A 67 -4.53 4.06 -1.81
CA TYR A 67 -5.38 3.87 -0.65
C TYR A 67 -4.73 4.45 0.60
N SER A 68 -5.57 4.81 1.56
CA SER A 68 -5.14 5.32 2.86
C SER A 68 -5.76 4.52 4.00
N VAL A 69 -4.93 4.23 4.99
CA VAL A 69 -5.25 3.37 6.13
C VAL A 69 -4.91 4.14 7.39
N GLU A 70 -5.84 4.12 8.35
CA GLU A 70 -5.66 4.69 9.67
C GLU A 70 -5.84 3.59 10.70
N GLU A 71 -4.83 3.36 11.53
CA GLU A 71 -4.87 2.37 12.59
C GLU A 71 -4.99 3.04 13.95
N ASN A 72 -5.89 2.51 14.79
CA ASN A 72 -6.10 2.97 16.15
C ASN A 72 -5.53 1.95 17.14
N GLY A 73 -4.44 2.29 17.82
CA GLY A 73 -3.87 1.47 18.89
C GLY A 73 -2.39 1.13 18.67
N VAL A 74 -2.04 -0.14 18.88
CA VAL A 74 -0.67 -0.62 18.67
C VAL A 74 -0.41 -0.76 17.18
N ILE A 75 0.40 0.15 16.63
CA ILE A 75 0.73 0.18 15.22
C ILE A 75 1.83 -0.85 14.95
N SER A 76 1.59 -1.77 14.01
CA SER A 76 2.62 -2.65 13.45
C SER A 76 2.81 -2.32 11.98
N PHE A 77 4.07 -2.19 11.56
CA PHE A 77 4.39 -1.90 10.17
C PHE A 77 4.98 -3.14 9.49
N ASP A 78 4.53 -3.40 8.27
CA ASP A 78 5.12 -4.43 7.44
C ASP A 78 6.52 -4.04 6.93
N THR A 79 7.30 -5.04 6.56
CA THR A 79 8.59 -4.81 5.90
C THR A 79 8.34 -4.26 4.50
N TRP A 80 8.91 -3.10 4.18
CA TRP A 80 8.87 -2.58 2.82
C TRP A 80 9.76 -3.41 1.89
N LEU A 81 9.11 -4.06 0.93
CA LEU A 81 9.74 -4.91 -0.07
C LEU A 81 9.40 -4.36 -1.46
N PRO A 82 10.24 -3.46 -2.02
CA PRO A 82 10.00 -2.84 -3.34
C PRO A 82 9.66 -3.85 -4.43
N GLN A 83 10.42 -4.95 -4.45
CA GLN A 83 10.18 -6.12 -5.28
C GLN A 83 9.69 -7.25 -4.37
N TYR A 84 8.37 -7.46 -4.36
CA TYR A 84 7.73 -8.40 -3.44
C TYR A 84 7.77 -9.87 -3.91
N ASP A 85 8.01 -10.13 -5.20
CA ASP A 85 8.07 -11.50 -5.75
C ASP A 85 8.99 -11.58 -6.99
N TYR A 86 9.27 -12.81 -7.42
CA TYR A 86 9.99 -13.12 -8.64
C TYR A 86 9.17 -12.80 -9.89
N LYS A 87 9.87 -12.51 -10.99
CA LYS A 87 9.28 -12.21 -12.31
C LYS A 87 8.37 -10.96 -12.32
N ILE A 88 8.60 -10.04 -11.37
CA ILE A 88 7.98 -8.72 -11.33
C ILE A 88 9.10 -7.69 -11.46
N ALA A 89 8.98 -6.83 -12.47
CA ALA A 89 9.88 -5.70 -12.65
C ALA A 89 9.33 -4.47 -11.91
N VAL A 90 10.21 -3.75 -11.21
CA VAL A 90 9.89 -2.51 -10.50
C VAL A 90 10.60 -1.38 -11.22
N GLN A 91 9.87 -0.45 -11.82
CA GLN A 91 10.48 0.70 -12.49
C GLN A 91 10.99 1.76 -11.49
N SER A 92 10.21 1.99 -10.43
CA SER A 92 10.55 2.91 -9.34
C SER A 92 9.72 2.56 -8.12
N SER A 93 10.32 2.63 -6.94
CA SER A 93 9.63 2.46 -5.66
C SER A 93 10.21 3.41 -4.63
N TRP A 94 9.39 3.91 -3.72
CA TRP A 94 9.83 4.75 -2.62
C TRP A 94 8.98 4.49 -1.37
N LEU A 95 9.56 4.80 -0.22
CA LEU A 95 8.92 4.75 1.08
C LEU A 95 9.27 6.03 1.84
N GLU A 96 8.29 6.66 2.46
CA GLU A 96 8.50 7.71 3.45
C GLU A 96 7.94 7.25 4.80
N PHE A 97 8.76 7.28 5.84
CA PHE A 97 8.35 7.00 7.21
C PHE A 97 8.52 8.26 8.06
N THR A 98 7.43 8.77 8.64
CA THR A 98 7.45 9.99 9.46
C THR A 98 7.15 9.67 10.91
N THR A 99 7.99 10.17 11.82
CA THR A 99 7.84 10.01 13.28
C THR A 99 8.00 11.36 13.97
N PRO A 100 7.35 11.60 15.13
CA PRO A 100 7.72 12.71 16.01
C PRO A 100 9.21 12.65 16.37
N GLU A 101 9.87 13.80 16.48
CA GLU A 101 11.31 13.87 16.85
C GLU A 101 11.60 13.27 18.23
N SER A 102 10.60 13.24 19.11
CA SER A 102 10.68 12.60 20.43
C SER A 102 10.74 11.07 20.38
N ILE A 103 10.43 10.44 19.23
CA ILE A 103 10.37 8.99 19.08
C ILE A 103 11.41 8.57 18.03
N PRO A 104 12.60 8.10 18.45
CA PRO A 104 13.63 7.67 17.51
C PRO A 104 13.19 6.40 16.77
N PHE A 105 13.28 6.43 15.44
CA PHE A 105 13.00 5.28 14.58
C PHE A 105 14.27 4.48 14.28
N ARG A 106 14.18 3.15 14.34
CA ARG A 106 15.28 2.23 14.01
C ARG A 106 14.92 1.49 12.74
N TYR A 107 15.84 1.45 11.79
CA TYR A 107 15.69 0.71 10.53
C TYR A 107 16.95 -0.07 10.20
N LYS A 108 16.78 -1.07 9.34
CA LYS A 108 17.88 -1.85 8.76
C LYS A 108 17.59 -2.10 7.30
N ASN A 109 18.50 -1.67 6.43
CA ASN A 109 18.41 -1.96 5.01
C ASN A 109 18.98 -3.35 4.74
N LEU A 110 18.30 -4.13 3.91
CA LEU A 110 18.75 -5.44 3.42
C LEU A 110 18.73 -5.40 1.90
N ASN A 111 19.87 -5.64 1.27
CA ASN A 111 20.02 -5.66 -0.20
C ASN A 111 19.59 -4.35 -0.91
N ILE A 112 19.62 -3.21 -0.20
CA ILE A 112 19.41 -1.87 -0.74
C ILE A 112 20.70 -1.08 -0.52
N SER A 113 21.35 -0.67 -1.61
CA SER A 113 22.60 0.10 -1.59
C SER A 113 22.37 1.59 -1.36
N ASP A 114 21.16 2.09 -1.65
CA ASP A 114 20.87 3.52 -1.61
C ASP A 114 20.80 4.04 -0.16
N SER A 115 21.38 5.22 0.03
CA SER A 115 21.39 5.91 1.32
C SER A 115 20.01 6.48 1.65
N VAL A 116 19.58 6.31 2.90
CA VAL A 116 18.33 6.88 3.41
C VAL A 116 18.45 8.39 3.53
N VAL A 117 17.51 9.14 2.94
CA VAL A 117 17.43 10.59 3.10
C VAL A 117 16.63 10.91 4.35
N THR A 118 17.18 11.70 5.26
CA THR A 118 16.48 12.16 6.47
C THR A 118 16.11 13.64 6.32
N ARG A 119 14.85 13.98 6.59
CA ARG A 119 14.34 15.37 6.53
C ARG A 119 13.66 15.72 7.86
N LYS A 120 13.97 16.90 8.40
CA LYS A 120 13.25 17.46 9.55
C LYS A 120 12.16 18.42 9.08
N ASN A 121 10.95 18.25 9.58
CA ASN A 121 9.77 19.07 9.29
C ASN A 121 9.12 19.49 10.62
N GLY A 122 9.51 20.64 11.17
CA GLY A 122 9.04 21.07 12.49
C GLY A 122 9.41 20.04 13.56
N ASN A 123 8.40 19.52 14.27
CA ASN A 123 8.58 18.52 15.34
C ASN A 123 8.62 17.07 14.83
N ASN A 124 8.68 16.85 13.51
CA ASN A 124 8.69 15.52 12.90
C ASN A 124 9.99 15.27 12.12
N THR A 125 10.39 14.01 12.06
CA THR A 125 11.50 13.51 11.24
C THR A 125 10.95 12.51 10.22
N SER A 126 11.20 12.75 8.94
CA SER A 126 10.91 11.84 7.83
C SER A 126 12.17 11.10 7.40
N TYR A 127 12.04 9.79 7.18
CA TYR A 127 13.05 8.92 6.58
C TYR A 127 12.54 8.46 5.22
N ILE A 128 13.35 8.64 4.17
CA ILE A 128 12.94 8.40 2.79
C ILE A 128 13.90 7.40 2.16
N TRP A 129 13.32 6.31 1.63
CA TRP A 129 14.00 5.35 0.78
C TRP A 129 13.49 5.47 -0.64
N GLN A 130 14.40 5.34 -1.60
CA GLN A 130 14.06 5.32 -3.02
C GLN A 130 14.89 4.23 -3.69
N VAL A 131 14.25 3.45 -4.56
CA VAL A 131 14.90 2.44 -5.40
C VAL A 131 14.44 2.65 -6.84
N LYS A 132 15.39 2.65 -7.77
CA LYS A 132 15.16 2.63 -9.21
C LYS A 132 15.91 1.45 -9.81
N THR A 133 15.25 0.68 -10.67
CA THR A 133 15.83 -0.51 -11.32
C THR A 133 15.72 -0.38 -12.82
#